data_AF-A0A925EPC6-F1
#
_entry.id   AF-A0A925EPC6-F1
#
_cell.length_a   1.000
_cell.length_b   1.000
_cell.length_c   1.000
_cell.angle_alpha   90.00
_cell.angle_beta   90.00
_cell.angle_gamma   90.00
#
_symmetry.space_group_name_H-M   'P 1'
#
loop_
_entity.id
_entity.type
_entity.pdbx_description
1 polymer ?
#
loop_
_entity_poly.entity_id
_entity_poly.type
_entity_poly.pdbx_seq_one_letter_code
_entity_poly.pdbx_strand_id
1 'polypeptide(L)'
;MLLITLYFLECQFQKDNAIYRRLFAQIAIYIHRKRFDGDWQAAILFARHSMDPGFPINYQEFQASGKVKVFYLEDHQGEQGSIAFQVLALLTIPNAVSN
;
A
#
# COMPACT_ATOMS: atom_id res chain seq x y z
N MET A 1 9.33 12.52 -24.62
CA MET A 1 8.06 12.09 -24.01
C MET A 1 8.39 11.57 -22.62
N LEU A 2 8.00 12.28 -21.56
CA LEU A 2 8.32 11.86 -20.19
C LEU A 2 7.55 10.57 -19.86
N LEU A 3 8.26 9.50 -19.53
CA LEU A 3 7.71 8.26 -18.99
C LEU A 3 7.25 8.53 -17.55
N ILE A 4 6.07 9.13 -17.40
CA ILE A 4 5.47 9.33 -16.08
C ILE A 4 4.96 7.97 -15.61
N THR A 5 5.45 7.52 -14.45
CA THR A 5 4.92 6.34 -13.77
C THR A 5 3.86 6.77 -12.77
N LEU A 6 2.68 6.16 -12.86
CA LEU A 6 1.59 6.38 -11.90
C LEU A 6 1.75 5.45 -10.70
N TYR A 7 1.67 6.01 -9.49
CA TYR A 7 1.78 5.24 -8.25
C TYR A 7 0.42 5.13 -7.55
N PHE A 8 0.06 3.90 -7.20
CA PHE A 8 -1.08 3.59 -6.33
C PHE A 8 -0.57 3.22 -4.94
N LEU A 9 -1.19 3.76 -3.90
CA LEU A 9 -0.85 3.46 -2.52
C LEU A 9 -2.11 3.04 -1.77
N GLU A 10 -2.07 1.88 -1.15
CA GLU A 10 -3.09 1.39 -0.23
C GLU A 10 -2.47 1.21 1.16
N CYS A 11 -3.15 1.67 2.20
CA CYS A 11 -2.70 1.50 3.59
C CYS A 11 -3.78 0.79 4.40
N GLN A 12 -3.39 -0.24 5.15
CA GLN A 12 -4.30 -1.10 5.89
C GLN A 12 -3.87 -1.24 7.36
N PHE A 13 -4.72 -0.72 8.25
CA PHE A 13 -4.62 -0.87 9.71
C PHE A 13 -5.60 -1.91 10.27
N GLN A 14 -6.33 -2.58 9.39
CA GLN A 14 -7.27 -3.64 9.72
C GLN A 14 -7.13 -4.77 8.71
N LYS A 15 -7.46 -6.00 9.13
CA LYS A 15 -7.42 -7.15 8.25
C LYS A 15 -8.50 -7.03 7.17
N ASP A 16 -8.09 -7.20 5.92
CA ASP A 16 -8.98 -7.15 4.77
C ASP A 16 -8.62 -8.24 3.76
N ASN A 17 -9.40 -9.31 3.75
CA ASN A 17 -9.18 -10.46 2.87
C ASN A 17 -9.42 -10.17 1.38
N ALA A 18 -9.91 -8.98 1.03
CA ALA A 18 -10.17 -8.55 -0.33
C ALA A 18 -9.24 -7.45 -0.83
N ILE A 19 -8.25 -7.00 -0.04
CA ILE A 19 -7.34 -5.89 -0.37
C ILE A 19 -6.75 -6.00 -1.78
N TYR A 20 -6.14 -7.14 -2.12
CA TYR A 20 -5.52 -7.35 -3.44
C TYR A 20 -6.54 -7.26 -4.57
N ARG A 21 -7.68 -7.97 -4.45
CA ARG A 21 -8.75 -7.94 -5.46
C ARG A 21 -9.28 -6.52 -5.65
N ARG A 22 -9.47 -5.77 -4.57
CA ARG A 22 -9.94 -4.39 -4.62
C ARG A 22 -8.91 -3.48 -5.28
N LEU A 23 -7.64 -3.57 -4.90
CA LEU A 23 -6.56 -2.77 -5.49
C LEU A 23 -6.50 -2.95 -7.01
N PHE A 24 -6.45 -4.20 -7.49
CA PHE A 24 -6.38 -4.47 -8.93
C PHE A 24 -7.63 -3.98 -9.68
N ALA A 25 -8.82 -4.14 -9.09
CA ALA A 25 -10.04 -3.59 -9.67
C ALA A 25 -9.98 -2.06 -9.79
N GLN A 26 -9.51 -1.37 -8.74
CA GLN A 26 -9.36 0.09 -8.76
C GLN A 26 -8.33 0.56 -9.77
N ILE A 27 -7.17 -0.10 -9.85
CA ILE A 27 -6.12 0.22 -10.83
C ILE A 27 -6.67 0.09 -12.25
N ALA A 28 -7.30 -1.04 -12.57
CA ALA A 28 -7.86 -1.28 -13.90
C ALA A 28 -8.93 -0.25 -14.26
N ILE A 29 -9.84 0.07 -13.33
CA ILE A 29 -10.87 1.09 -13.51
C ILE A 29 -10.23 2.47 -13.72
N TYR A 30 -9.20 2.83 -12.96
CA TYR A 30 -8.52 4.11 -13.08
C TYR A 30 -7.87 4.26 -14.46
N ILE A 31 -7.05 3.28 -14.85
CA ILE A 31 -6.33 3.27 -16.13
C ILE A 31 -7.33 3.41 -17.28
N HIS A 32 -8.42 2.62 -17.26
CA HIS A 32 -9.47 2.71 -18.27
C HIS A 32 -10.12 4.09 -18.33
N ARG A 33 -10.53 4.65 -17.18
CA ARG A 33 -11.21 5.96 -17.12
C ARG A 33 -10.32 7.12 -17.54
N LYS A 34 -9.02 7.04 -17.24
CA LYS A 34 -8.05 8.09 -17.59
C LYS A 34 -7.41 7.91 -18.96
N ARG A 35 -7.67 6.78 -19.64
CA ARG A 35 -6.97 6.40 -20.89
C ARG A 35 -5.46 6.55 -20.70
N PHE A 36 -4.97 6.03 -19.58
CA PHE A 36 -3.58 6.18 -19.19
C PHE A 36 -2.74 5.09 -19.86
N ASP A 37 -1.87 5.48 -20.78
CA ASP A 37 -1.02 4.55 -21.55
C ASP A 37 0.42 4.45 -20.98
N GLY A 38 0.69 5.09 -19.84
CA GLY A 38 1.98 5.07 -19.18
C GLY A 38 2.17 3.86 -18.25
N ASP A 39 3.34 3.79 -17.62
CA ASP A 39 3.62 2.74 -16.66
C ASP A 39 2.96 3.00 -15.30
N TRP A 40 2.68 1.95 -14.54
CA TRP A 40 2.14 2.07 -13.18
C TRP A 40 2.90 1.21 -12.18
N GLN A 41 2.87 1.59 -10.91
CA GLN A 41 3.32 0.77 -9.79
C GLN A 41 2.35 0.88 -8.64
N ALA A 42 2.36 -0.10 -7.74
CA ALA A 42 1.58 -0.05 -6.51
C ALA A 42 2.41 -0.40 -5.29
N ALA A 43 2.05 0.22 -4.16
CA ALA A 43 2.55 -0.12 -2.85
C ALA A 43 1.38 -0.39 -1.90
N ILE A 44 1.50 -1.44 -1.10
CA ILE A 44 0.58 -1.73 0.01
C ILE A 44 1.38 -1.61 1.30
N LEU A 45 0.83 -0.85 2.25
CA LEU A 45 1.41 -0.66 3.56
C LEU A 45 0.50 -1.28 4.62
N PHE A 46 0.94 -2.37 5.23
CA PHE A 46 0.26 -2.97 6.37
C PHE A 46 0.85 -2.47 7.68
N ALA A 47 0.02 -2.28 8.71
CA ALA A 47 0.53 -2.01 10.04
C ALA A 47 1.32 -3.20 10.62
N ARG A 48 0.90 -4.43 10.32
CA ARG A 48 1.49 -5.68 10.80
C ARG A 48 1.39 -6.77 9.73
N HIS A 49 2.34 -7.72 9.70
CA HIS A 49 2.31 -8.93 8.89
C HIS A 49 1.01 -9.71 9.07
N SER A 50 0.51 -9.80 10.30
CA SER A 50 -0.75 -10.50 10.62
C SER A 50 -2.00 -9.95 9.90
N MET A 51 -1.93 -8.73 9.36
CA MET A 51 -3.02 -8.11 8.62
C MET A 51 -2.99 -8.44 7.12
N ASP A 52 -1.85 -8.90 6.60
CA ASP A 52 -1.71 -9.31 5.21
C ASP A 52 -2.38 -10.68 5.02
N PRO A 53 -3.43 -10.78 4.18
CA PRO A 53 -4.09 -12.05 3.92
C PRO A 53 -3.29 -12.99 3.00
N GLY A 54 -2.12 -12.54 2.54
CA GLY A 54 -1.27 -13.25 1.60
C GLY A 54 -1.59 -12.89 0.15
N PHE A 55 -0.54 -12.77 -0.66
CA PHE A 55 -0.66 -12.40 -2.06
C PHE A 55 -1.33 -13.54 -2.86
N PRO A 56 -2.49 -13.30 -3.53
CA PRO A 56 -3.19 -14.37 -4.21
C PRO A 56 -2.43 -14.90 -5.44
N ILE A 57 -2.55 -16.20 -5.71
CA ILE A 57 -1.85 -16.88 -6.81
C ILE A 57 -2.10 -16.23 -8.18
N ASN A 58 -3.31 -15.76 -8.43
CA ASN A 58 -3.73 -15.17 -9.70
C ASN A 58 -3.15 -13.77 -9.95
N TYR A 59 -2.41 -13.21 -8.99
CA TYR A 59 -1.72 -11.93 -9.14
C TYR A 59 -0.19 -12.06 -8.98
N GLN A 60 0.32 -13.25 -8.67
CA GLN A 60 1.69 -13.46 -8.17
C GLN A 60 2.79 -12.84 -9.05
N GLU A 61 2.58 -12.79 -10.38
CA GLU A 61 3.51 -12.15 -11.32
C GLU A 61 3.74 -10.66 -11.02
N PHE A 62 2.74 -9.95 -10.51
CA PHE A 62 2.87 -8.54 -10.13
C PHE A 62 3.74 -8.35 -8.89
N GLN A 63 3.74 -9.33 -7.98
CA GLN A 63 4.66 -9.34 -6.84
C GLN A 63 6.07 -9.72 -7.29
N ALA A 64 6.19 -10.80 -8.08
CA ALA A 64 7.49 -11.32 -8.55
C ALA A 64 8.26 -10.31 -9.41
N SER A 65 7.55 -9.53 -10.23
CA SER A 65 8.14 -8.45 -11.04
C SER A 65 8.47 -7.18 -10.26
N GLY A 66 8.07 -7.08 -8.98
CA GLY A 66 8.19 -5.86 -8.18
C GLY A 66 7.23 -4.73 -8.58
N LYS A 67 6.24 -5.03 -9.44
CA LYS A 67 5.18 -4.10 -9.86
C LYS A 67 4.30 -3.66 -8.68
N VAL A 68 4.10 -4.59 -7.75
CA VAL A 68 3.44 -4.36 -6.47
C VAL A 68 4.42 -4.67 -5.35
N LYS A 69 4.67 -3.68 -4.49
CA LYS A 69 5.52 -3.82 -3.31
C LYS A 69 4.65 -3.83 -2.05
N VAL A 70 4.94 -4.75 -1.14
CA VAL A 70 4.26 -4.83 0.16
C VAL A 70 5.27 -4.43 1.23
N PHE A 71 4.84 -3.55 2.13
CA PHE A 71 5.63 -3.04 3.23
C PHE A 71 4.87 -3.26 4.53
N TYR A 72 5.60 -3.52 5.62
CA TYR A 72 5.04 -3.74 6.94
C TYR A 72 5.63 -2.72 7.92
N LEU A 73 4.76 -1.97 8.58
CA LEU A 73 5.20 -0.94 9.52
C LEU A 73 5.89 -1.54 10.75
N GLU A 74 5.46 -2.72 11.19
CA GLU A 74 6.09 -3.40 12.33
C GLU A 74 7.56 -3.78 12.12
N ASP A 75 8.02 -3.91 10.87
CA ASP A 75 9.42 -4.20 10.56
C ASP A 75 10.37 -3.03 10.92
N HIS A 76 9.83 -1.81 11.08
CA HIS A 76 10.63 -0.61 11.28
C HIS A 76 10.28 0.15 12.57
N GLN A 77 9.56 -0.47 13.52
CA GLN A 77 9.17 0.14 14.79
C GLN A 77 10.34 0.54 15.73
N GLY A 78 11.60 0.33 15.31
CA GLY A 78 12.81 0.79 15.99
C GLY A 78 13.68 1.78 15.21
N GLU A 79 13.31 2.12 13.97
CA GLU A 79 14.08 3.05 13.14
C GLU A 79 13.71 4.51 13.48
N GLN A 80 14.45 5.08 14.45
CA GLN A 80 14.43 6.52 14.74
C GLN A 80 14.92 7.29 13.49
N GLY A 81 14.02 7.75 12.61
CA GLY A 81 14.39 8.68 11.54
C GLY A 81 13.57 8.67 10.25
N SER A 82 12.72 7.67 9.99
CA SER A 82 11.95 7.67 8.74
C SER A 82 10.80 8.67 8.80
N ILE A 83 10.84 9.69 7.92
CA ILE A 83 9.80 10.72 7.78
C ILE A 83 8.43 10.08 7.52
N ALA A 84 8.38 8.97 6.79
CA ALA A 84 7.12 8.26 6.54
C ALA A 84 6.49 7.75 7.84
N PHE A 85 7.30 7.24 8.78
CA PHE A 85 6.82 6.82 10.10
C PHE A 85 6.42 7.98 10.98
N GLN A 86 7.12 9.12 10.89
CA GLN A 86 6.75 10.33 11.61
C GLN A 86 5.42 10.90 11.10
N VAL A 87 5.20 10.93 9.79
CA VAL A 87 3.92 11.34 9.18
C VAL A 87 2.79 10.38 9.56
N LEU A 88 3.06 9.08 9.58
CA LEU A 88 2.07 8.08 9.99
C LEU A 88 1.72 8.16 11.48
N ALA A 89 2.71 8.42 12.35
CA ALA A 89 2.50 8.64 13.78
C ALA A 89 1.58 9.84 14.06
N LEU A 90 1.68 10.90 13.23
CA LEU A 90 0.80 12.07 13.30
C LEU A 90 -0.66 11.76 12.93
N LEU A 91 -0.92 10.70 12.16
CA LEU A 91 -2.28 10.25 11.86
C LEU A 91 -2.91 9.42 12.98
N THR A 92 -2.09 8.90 13.92
CA THR A 92 -2.53 7.92 14.94
C THR A 92 -2.84 8.47 16.34
N ILE A 93 -2.90 9.79 16.60
CA ILE A 93 -3.24 10.30 17.95
C ILE A 93 -4.12 11.57 17.83
N PRO A 94 -5.32 11.59 18.45
CA PRO A 94 -5.44 12.20 19.77
C PRO A 94 -5.67 11.13 20.85
N ASN A 95 -4.70 10.98 21.75
CA ASN A 95 -4.95 10.37 23.04
C ASN A 95 -5.94 11.30 23.72
N ALA A 96 -7.13 10.79 24.01
CA ALA A 96 -7.97 11.37 25.03
C ALA A 96 -7.10 11.53 26.28
N VAL A 97 -6.92 12.77 26.71
CA VAL A 97 -6.35 13.08 28.02
C VAL A 97 -7.35 12.54 29.04
N SER A 98 -7.07 11.38 29.63
CA SER A 98 -7.74 10.92 30.83
C SER A 98 -6.88 11.27 32.04
N ASN A 99 -7.50 12.04 32.94
CA ASN A 99 -7.09 12.60 34.24
C ASN A 99 -6.48 14.00 34.23
#